data_AF-M1BDL6-F1
#
_entry.id   AF-M1BDL6-F1
#
_cell.length_a   1.000
_cell.length_b   1.000
_cell.length_c   1.000
_cell.angle_alpha   90.00
_cell.angle_beta   90.00
_cell.angle_gamma   90.00
#
_symmetry.space_group_name_H-M   'P 1'
#
loop_
_entity.id
_entity.type
_entity.pdbx_description
1 polymer ?
#
loop_
_entity_poly.entity_id
_entity_poly.type
_entity_poly.pdbx_seq_one_letter_code
_entity_poly.pdbx_strand_id
1 'polypeptide(L)'
;MKRWQPNFVASEAIETYSSIWLRLPELPTEYYDHTILAKIGNKIGRLVETNVCTSATLRGRYARICVEVPLEKPVRSHIHIGNVKQNIIYEREGILCLSCG
;
A
#
# COMPACT_ATOMS: atom_id res chain seq x y z
N MET A 1 -10.39 8.07 -1.62
CA MET A 1 -11.59 8.72 -1.05
C MET A 1 -12.39 9.39 -2.17
N LYS A 2 -13.67 9.04 -2.33
CA LYS A 2 -14.56 9.68 -3.31
C LYS A 2 -14.86 11.12 -2.87
N ARG A 3 -14.66 12.10 -3.76
CA ARG A 3 -15.03 13.51 -3.49
C ARG A 3 -16.54 13.57 -3.32
N TRP A 4 -17.04 14.35 -2.36
CA TRP A 4 -18.48 14.52 -2.13
C TRP A 4 -19.16 14.99 -3.43
N GLN A 5 -20.31 14.37 -3.76
CA GLN A 5 -21.13 14.72 -4.91
C GLN A 5 -22.58 14.88 -4.44
N PRO A 6 -23.31 15.91 -4.89
CA PRO A 6 -24.74 16.00 -4.63
C PRO A 6 -25.46 14.79 -5.27
N ASN A 7 -26.50 14.28 -4.60
CA ASN A 7 -27.25 13.06 -4.97
C ASN A 7 -26.45 11.75 -4.86
N PHE A 8 -25.46 11.68 -3.97
CA PHE A 8 -24.77 10.42 -3.67
C PHE A 8 -25.73 9.42 -3.01
N VAL A 9 -26.04 8.34 -3.74
CA VAL A 9 -26.80 7.20 -3.24
C VAL A 9 -25.81 6.11 -2.83
N ALA A 10 -25.68 5.88 -1.51
CA ALA A 10 -24.71 4.92 -0.98
C ALA A 10 -24.91 3.49 -1.51
N SER A 11 -26.15 3.08 -1.81
CA SER A 11 -26.47 1.76 -2.36
C SER A 11 -26.10 1.59 -3.85
N GLU A 12 -25.92 2.68 -4.59
CA GLU A 12 -25.49 2.67 -6.00
C GLU A 12 -24.00 3.02 -6.14
N ALA A 13 -23.37 3.45 -5.04
CA ALA A 13 -21.96 3.76 -4.99
C ALA A 13 -21.14 2.47 -4.98
N ILE A 14 -20.81 1.97 -6.17
CA ILE A 14 -19.79 0.94 -6.31
C ILE A 14 -18.44 1.59 -6.05
N GLU A 15 -17.93 1.43 -4.82
CA GLU A 15 -16.53 1.72 -4.48
C GLU A 15 -15.66 0.76 -5.29
N THR A 16 -15.29 1.15 -6.51
CA THR A 16 -14.51 0.30 -7.42
C THR A 16 -13.06 0.16 -6.98
N TYR A 17 -12.57 1.07 -6.14
CA TYR A 17 -11.18 1.17 -5.71
C TYR A 17 -11.08 1.39 -4.20
N SER A 18 -10.08 0.77 -3.58
CA SER A 18 -9.77 0.97 -2.17
C SER A 18 -8.29 1.34 -2.01
N SER A 19 -8.02 2.29 -1.11
CA SER A 19 -6.68 2.67 -0.71
C SER A 19 -6.15 1.70 0.34
N ILE A 20 -5.05 1.02 0.05
CA ILE A 20 -4.44 0.03 0.93
C ILE A 20 -2.97 0.33 1.12
N TRP A 21 -2.53 0.27 2.37
CA TRP A 21 -1.12 0.36 2.75
C TRP A 21 -0.41 -0.97 2.50
N LEU A 22 0.76 -0.90 1.88
CA LEU A 22 1.61 -2.04 1.57
C LEU A 22 2.96 -1.86 2.24
N ARG A 23 3.47 -2.90 2.89
CA ARG A 23 4.87 -2.99 3.30
C ARG A 23 5.67 -3.80 2.29
N LEU A 24 6.85 -3.30 1.97
CA LEU A 24 7.91 -3.96 1.22
C LEU A 24 9.03 -4.32 2.20
N PRO A 25 8.92 -5.47 2.90
CA PRO A 25 9.94 -5.90 3.86
C PRO A 25 11.28 -6.16 3.15
N GLU A 26 12.38 -5.83 3.83
CA GLU A 26 13.75 -6.10 3.37
C GLU A 26 14.10 -5.47 2.02
N LEU A 27 13.32 -4.47 1.59
CA LEU A 27 13.62 -3.73 0.37
C LEU A 27 14.98 -3.01 0.55
N PRO A 28 15.96 -3.20 -0.34
CA PRO A 28 17.24 -2.53 -0.23
C PRO A 28 17.09 -1.02 -0.25
N THR A 29 17.92 -0.31 0.52
CA THR A 29 17.82 1.14 0.71
C THR A 29 18.04 1.92 -0.59
N GLU A 30 18.70 1.35 -1.59
CA GLU A 30 18.82 1.93 -2.93
C GLU A 30 17.47 2.13 -3.64
N TYR A 31 16.42 1.39 -3.25
CA TYR A 31 15.07 1.51 -3.81
C TYR A 31 14.17 2.48 -3.04
N TYR A 32 14.70 3.18 -2.03
CA TYR A 32 13.92 4.08 -1.17
C TYR A 32 13.68 5.46 -1.79
N ASP A 33 14.29 5.72 -2.96
CA ASP A 33 14.01 6.92 -3.72
C ASP A 33 12.52 7.02 -4.07
N HIS A 34 11.95 8.20 -3.89
CA HIS A 34 10.53 8.44 -4.13
C HIS A 34 10.11 8.07 -5.56
N THR A 35 10.96 8.32 -6.56
CA THR A 35 10.69 7.98 -7.96
C THR A 35 10.63 6.47 -8.16
N ILE A 36 11.49 5.72 -7.47
CA ILE A 36 11.51 4.25 -7.51
C ILE A 36 10.27 3.68 -6.81
N LEU A 37 9.96 4.15 -5.60
CA LEU A 37 8.78 3.75 -4.86
C LEU A 37 7.49 4.09 -5.62
N ALA A 38 7.46 5.21 -6.32
CA ALA A 38 6.34 5.57 -7.18
C ALA A 38 6.18 4.61 -8.36
N LYS A 39 7.28 4.20 -9.02
CA LYS A 39 7.23 3.17 -10.07
C LYS A 39 6.74 1.83 -9.54
N ILE A 40 7.19 1.44 -8.34
CA ILE A 40 6.75 0.21 -7.67
C ILE A 40 5.25 0.27 -7.35
N GLY A 41 4.80 1.35 -6.70
CA GLY A 41 3.39 1.54 -6.35
C GLY A 41 2.50 1.56 -7.58
N ASN A 42 2.89 2.28 -8.63
CA ASN A 42 2.15 2.36 -9.90
C ASN A 42 2.07 1.02 -10.66
N LYS A 43 2.97 0.07 -10.38
CA LYS A 43 2.91 -1.30 -10.92
C LYS A 43 1.91 -2.19 -10.18
N ILE A 44 1.57 -1.85 -8.94
CA ILE A 44 0.64 -2.59 -8.09
C ILE A 44 -0.78 -1.99 -8.19
N GLY A 45 -0.90 -0.67 -8.12
CA GLY A 45 -2.14 0.09 -8.18
C GLY A 45 -1.85 1.55 -8.56
N ARG A 46 -2.77 2.49 -8.30
CA ARG A 46 -2.43 3.93 -8.43
C ARG A 46 -1.74 4.37 -7.15
N LEU A 47 -0.51 4.90 -7.23
CA LEU A 47 0.16 5.42 -6.05
C LEU A 47 -0.62 6.61 -5.47
N VAL A 48 -0.88 6.56 -4.16
CA VAL A 48 -1.49 7.65 -3.40
C VAL A 48 -0.44 8.36 -2.55
N GLU A 49 0.37 7.58 -1.81
CA GLU A 49 1.33 8.10 -0.85
C GLU A 49 2.51 7.13 -0.67
N THR A 50 3.66 7.65 -0.29
CA THR A 50 4.83 6.85 0.11
C THR A 50 5.28 7.26 1.49
N ASN A 51 5.57 6.30 2.36
CA ASN A 51 6.18 6.52 3.66
C ASN A 51 7.40 5.60 3.81
N VAL A 52 8.58 6.21 3.94
CA VAL A 52 9.84 5.47 4.09
C VAL A 52 10.21 5.44 5.56
N CYS A 53 10.03 4.29 6.21
CA CYS A 53 10.46 4.11 7.59
C CYS A 53 11.93 3.67 7.64
N THR A 54 12.83 4.62 7.85
CA THR A 54 14.29 4.38 7.99
C THR A 54 14.73 4.16 9.44
N SER A 55 13.79 4.07 10.39
CA SER A 55 14.07 3.91 11.81
C SER A 55 14.93 2.66 12.07
N ALA A 56 16.16 2.89 12.54
CA ALA A 56 17.11 1.87 12.93
C ALA A 56 16.70 1.08 14.18
N THR A 57 15.63 1.49 14.88
CA THR A 57 15.27 0.98 16.22
C THR A 57 14.16 -0.07 16.23
N LEU A 58 13.44 -0.29 15.12
CA LEU A 58 12.34 -1.27 15.05
C LEU A 58 12.57 -2.31 13.96
N ARG A 59 13.33 -3.37 14.29
CA ARG A 59 13.27 -4.74 13.74
C ARG A 59 12.89 -4.92 12.25
N GLY A 60 13.49 -4.13 11.35
CA GLY A 60 13.46 -4.38 9.91
C GLY A 60 13.28 -3.11 9.11
N ARG A 61 14.24 -2.80 8.23
CA ARG A 61 14.10 -1.72 7.25
C ARG A 61 13.03 -2.15 6.24
N TYR A 62 11.94 -1.38 6.12
CA TYR A 62 10.93 -1.59 5.09
C TYR A 62 10.46 -0.26 4.50
N ALA A 63 10.05 -0.29 3.23
CA ALA A 63 9.33 0.81 2.61
C ALA A 63 7.82 0.57 2.74
N ARG A 64 7.06 1.64 2.98
CA ARG A 64 5.60 1.61 3.04
C ARG A 64 5.03 2.46 1.91
N ILE A 65 4.07 1.93 1.17
CA ILE A 65 3.40 2.65 0.07
C ILE A 65 1.90 2.49 0.19
N CYS A 66 1.15 3.55 -0.06
CA CYS A 66 -0.29 3.54 -0.17
C CYS A 66 -0.67 3.53 -1.65
N VAL A 67 -1.47 2.54 -2.05
CA VAL A 67 -1.95 2.42 -3.43
C VAL A 67 -3.46 2.24 -3.45
N GLU A 68 -4.10 2.79 -4.47
CA GLU A 68 -5.48 2.47 -4.82
C GLU A 68 -5.50 1.27 -5.75
N VAL A 69 -6.18 0.21 -5.32
CA VAL A 69 -6.36 -1.03 -6.07
C VAL A 69 -7.84 -1.30 -6.31
N PRO A 70 -8.23 -1.88 -7.47
CA PRO A 70 -9.61 -2.28 -7.69
C PRO A 70 -10.03 -3.40 -6.73
N LEU A 71 -11.22 -3.32 -6.13
CA LEU A 71 -11.71 -4.35 -5.20
C LEU A 71 -11.92 -5.73 -5.84
N GLU A 72 -12.15 -5.76 -7.15
CA GLU A 72 -12.44 -6.99 -7.90
C GLU A 72 -11.17 -7.76 -8.32
N LYS A 73 -9.98 -7.16 -8.16
CA LYS A 73 -8.74 -7.79 -8.61
C LYS A 73 -8.07 -8.58 -7.48
N PRO A 74 -7.56 -9.80 -7.77
CA PRO A 74 -6.83 -10.57 -6.79
C PRO A 74 -5.56 -9.84 -6.34
N VAL A 75 -5.36 -9.87 -5.04
CA VAL A 75 -4.27 -9.24 -4.32
C VAL A 75 -2.96 -10.02 -4.59
N ARG A 76 -1.94 -9.36 -5.15
CA ARG A 76 -0.66 -10.01 -5.50
C ARG A 76 0.22 -10.12 -4.25
N SER A 77 0.68 -11.32 -3.91
CA SER A 77 1.58 -11.53 -2.76
C SER A 77 3.01 -11.01 -2.96
N HIS A 78 3.42 -10.75 -4.20
CA HIS A 78 4.77 -10.29 -4.54
C HIS A 78 4.81 -9.58 -5.91
N ILE A 79 5.89 -8.87 -6.17
CA ILE A 79 6.25 -8.26 -7.45
C ILE A 79 7.71 -8.52 -7.80
N HIS A 80 8.04 -8.36 -9.08
CA HIS A 80 9.44 -8.37 -9.52
C HIS A 80 9.94 -6.93 -9.72
N ILE A 81 11.05 -6.61 -9.05
CA ILE A 81 11.83 -5.37 -9.16
C ILE A 81 13.18 -5.76 -9.77
N GLY A 82 13.36 -5.50 -11.07
CA GLY A 82 14.44 -6.10 -11.84
C GLY A 82 14.37 -7.63 -11.76
N ASN A 83 15.45 -8.26 -11.28
CA ASN A 83 15.54 -9.71 -11.09
C ASN A 83 15.18 -10.18 -9.66
N VAL A 84 14.80 -9.25 -8.77
CA VAL A 84 14.48 -9.56 -7.37
C VAL A 84 12.98 -9.73 -7.21
N LYS A 85 12.58 -10.84 -6.57
CA LYS A 85 11.21 -11.08 -6.12
C LYS A 85 10.99 -10.37 -4.79
N GLN A 86 10.25 -9.27 -4.81
CA GLN A 86 9.89 -8.51 -3.62
C GLN A 86 8.51 -8.96 -3.11
N ASN A 87 8.46 -9.40 -1.85
CA ASN A 87 7.20 -9.74 -1.19
C ASN A 87 6.41 -8.47 -0.83
N ILE A 88 5.08 -8.58 -0.84
CA ILE A 88 4.16 -7.50 -0.48
C ILE A 88 3.33 -7.97 0.72
N ILE A 89 3.30 -7.15 1.77
CA ILE A 89 2.43 -7.35 2.92
C ILE A 89 1.36 -6.25 2.91
N TYR A 90 0.09 -6.66 2.84
CA TYR A 90 -1.04 -5.74 2.88
C TYR A 90 -1.36 -5.41 4.34
N GLU A 91 -1.38 -4.13 4.67
CA GLU A 91 -1.84 -3.62 5.95
C GLU A 91 -3.28 -3.13 5.81
N ARG A 92 -4.14 -3.56 6.74
CA ARG A 92 -5.41 -2.87 6.98
C ARG A 92 -5.15 -1.77 8.00
N GLU A 93 -5.73 -0.61 7.76
CA GLU A 93 -5.73 0.49 8.72
C GLU A 93 -6.55 0.04 9.95
N GLY A 94 -5.87 -0.17 11.09
CA GLY A 94 -6.49 -0.46 12.37
C GLY A 94 -7.01 -1.90 12.56
N ILE A 95 -6.14 -2.81 12.99
CA ILE A 95 -6.50 -3.68 14.13
C ILE A 95 -5.74 -3.10 15.32
N LEU A 96 -6.31 -2.08 15.95
CA LEU A 96 -6.00 -1.80 17.34
C LEU A 96 -6.42 -3.05 18.11
N CYS A 97 -5.46 -3.70 18.75
CA CYS A 97 -5.71 -4.80 19.65
C CYS A 97 -6.71 -4.30 20.72
N LEU A 98 -7.97 -4.75 20.66
CA LEU A 98 -8.99 -4.48 21.69
C LEU A 98 -8.82 -5.38 22.92
N SER A 99 -7.70 -6.10 23.03
CA SER A 99 -7.47 -7.12 24.05
C SER A 99 -6.17 -6.92 24.85
N CYS A 100 -5.82 -5.66 25.11
CA CYS A 100 -4.99 -5.32 26.27
C CYS A 100 -5.86 -4.56 27.27
N GLY A 101 -6.48 -5.30 28.18
CA GLY A 101 -7.12 -4.84 29.41
C GLY A 101 -6.62 -5.71 30.56
#